data_AF-A0AA38RFG4-F1
#
_entry.id   AF-A0AA38RFG4-F1
#
_cell.length_a   1.000
_cell.length_b   1.000
_cell.length_c   1.000
_cell.angle_alpha   90.00
_cell.angle_beta   90.00
_cell.angle_gamma   90.00
#
_symmetry.space_group_name_H-M   'P 1'
#
loop_
_entity.id
_entity.type
_entity.pdbx_description
1 polymer ?
#
loop_
_entity_poly.entity_id
_entity_poly.type
_entity_poly.pdbx_seq_one_letter_code
_entity_poly.pdbx_strand_id
1 'polypeptide(L)'
;FPPTLQGNLFLGILSTLTPSPPSPPSLSTILSPTSLPLLAAYTRHLTTSATPALLSSILAALAPVRNKKALSVRVDSFPPMSVVVTDWRDARGVCGEADFGWRGGRARGFRHLFGGVVSEGLVVVYPPRVAGPRGGDEEGVEVLVTVEREVGDELMGDAEWGEWFEGRGFDVDA
;
A
#
# COMPACT_ATOMS: atom_id res chain seq x y z
N PHE A 1 -10.30 11.32 20.91
CA PHE A 1 -10.34 10.18 19.97
C PHE A 1 -10.59 8.90 20.75
N PRO A 2 -11.30 7.90 20.17
CA PRO A 2 -11.37 6.56 20.75
C PRO A 2 -9.97 6.08 21.18
N PRO A 3 -9.81 5.42 22.34
CA PRO A 3 -8.52 4.92 22.82
C PRO A 3 -7.80 4.01 21.82
N THR A 4 -8.55 3.35 20.94
CA THR A 4 -8.06 2.47 19.86
C THR A 4 -7.30 3.20 18.74
N LEU A 5 -7.29 4.54 18.72
CA LEU A 5 -6.66 5.33 17.66
C LEU A 5 -5.38 6.07 18.10
N GLN A 6 -4.91 5.85 19.32
CA GLN A 6 -3.68 6.46 19.82
C GLN A 6 -2.55 5.43 19.93
N GLY A 7 -1.36 5.80 19.43
CA GLY A 7 -0.15 4.98 19.56
C GLY A 7 0.13 4.02 18.40
N ASN A 8 -0.44 4.25 17.22
CA ASN A 8 -0.25 3.39 16.05
C ASN A 8 1.24 3.30 15.68
N LEU A 9 1.77 2.08 15.70
CA LEU A 9 3.10 1.75 15.22
C LEU A 9 2.98 1.21 13.79
N PHE A 10 3.66 1.86 12.86
CA PHE A 10 3.78 1.39 11.48
C PHE A 10 5.06 0.57 11.33
N LEU A 11 4.93 -0.67 10.83
CA LEU A 11 6.06 -1.50 10.43
C LEU A 11 5.88 -1.91 8.98
N GLY A 12 6.81 -1.48 8.13
CA GLY A 12 6.94 -2.01 6.78
C GLY A 12 7.77 -3.30 6.80
N ILE A 13 7.20 -4.41 6.34
CA ILE A 13 7.95 -5.65 6.17
C ILE A 13 8.70 -5.56 4.84
N LEU A 14 10.02 -5.43 4.91
CA LEU A 14 10.90 -5.44 3.74
C LEU A 14 11.37 -6.87 3.48
N SER A 15 11.61 -7.21 2.21
CA SER A 15 12.16 -8.52 1.84
C SER A 15 13.46 -8.85 2.59
N THR A 16 14.29 -7.84 2.82
CA THR A 16 15.56 -7.92 3.56
C THR A 16 15.41 -8.16 5.06
N LEU A 17 14.22 -7.97 5.64
CA LEU A 17 13.97 -8.21 7.06
C LEU A 17 13.51 -9.64 7.36
N THR A 18 13.29 -10.45 6.32
CA THR A 18 12.79 -11.82 6.51
C THR A 18 13.93 -12.76 6.94
N PRO A 19 13.73 -13.65 7.94
CA PRO A 19 14.80 -14.52 8.47
C PRO A 19 15.43 -15.50 7.45
N SER A 20 14.80 -15.68 6.30
CA SER A 20 15.33 -16.38 5.13
C SER A 20 14.73 -15.70 3.89
N PRO A 21 15.39 -14.66 3.37
CA PRO A 21 14.85 -13.90 2.26
C PRO A 21 14.82 -14.79 1.01
N PRO A 22 13.62 -15.04 0.44
CA PRO A 22 13.57 -15.66 -0.87
C PRO A 22 14.31 -14.75 -1.83
N SER A 23 15.12 -15.34 -2.73
CA SER A 23 15.76 -14.55 -3.79
C SER A 23 14.69 -13.75 -4.51
N PRO A 24 14.83 -12.42 -4.62
CA PRO A 24 13.84 -11.62 -5.33
C PRO A 24 13.75 -12.13 -6.76
N PRO A 25 12.54 -12.28 -7.32
CA PRO A 25 12.37 -12.71 -8.70
C PRO A 25 13.09 -11.73 -9.63
N SER A 26 13.77 -12.24 -10.65
CA SER A 26 14.39 -11.38 -11.65
C SER A 26 13.32 -10.70 -12.51
N LEU A 27 13.66 -9.58 -13.14
CA LEU A 27 12.77 -8.90 -14.08
C LEU A 27 12.28 -9.85 -15.19
N SER A 28 13.15 -10.72 -15.72
CA SER A 28 12.75 -11.72 -16.72
C SER A 28 11.68 -12.71 -16.21
N THR A 29 11.71 -13.05 -14.93
CA THR A 29 10.69 -13.90 -14.30
C THR A 29 9.40 -13.13 -14.10
N ILE A 30 9.47 -11.85 -13.73
CA ILE A 30 8.31 -10.98 -13.53
C ILE A 30 7.56 -10.76 -14.86
N LEU A 31 8.30 -10.50 -15.94
CA LEU A 31 7.75 -10.26 -17.28
C LEU A 31 7.27 -11.53 -17.99
N SER A 32 7.40 -12.71 -17.36
CA SER A 32 6.86 -13.95 -17.91
C SER A 32 5.32 -13.99 -17.78
N PRO A 33 4.58 -14.49 -18.78
CA PRO A 33 3.12 -14.65 -18.69
C PRO A 33 2.62 -15.51 -17.53
N THR A 34 3.50 -16.31 -16.92
CA THR A 34 3.19 -17.22 -15.81
C THR A 34 3.68 -16.70 -14.46
N SER A 35 4.02 -15.41 -14.35
CA SER A 35 4.63 -14.83 -13.15
C SER A 35 3.65 -14.65 -11.98
N LEU A 36 2.34 -14.49 -12.24
CA LEU A 36 1.35 -14.18 -11.20
C LEU A 36 1.33 -15.17 -10.02
N PRO A 37 1.27 -16.51 -10.21
CA PRO A 37 1.33 -17.44 -9.08
C PRO A 37 2.64 -17.37 -8.31
N LEU A 38 3.76 -17.11 -9.00
CA LEU A 38 5.08 -16.97 -8.39
C LEU A 38 5.14 -15.70 -7.52
N LEU A 39 4.66 -14.56 -8.04
CA LEU A 39 4.59 -13.30 -7.32
C LEU A 39 3.65 -13.37 -6.11
N ALA A 40 2.51 -14.07 -6.25
CA ALA A 40 1.60 -14.31 -5.15
C ALA A 40 2.25 -15.17 -4.05
N ALA A 41 2.94 -16.25 -4.42
CA ALA A 41 3.67 -17.10 -3.48
C ALA A 41 4.82 -16.34 -2.78
N TYR A 42 5.57 -15.54 -3.53
CA TYR A 42 6.64 -14.69 -3.00
C TYR A 42 6.09 -13.68 -1.98
N THR A 43 5.03 -12.96 -2.33
CA THR A 43 4.36 -12.00 -1.44
C THR A 43 3.80 -12.67 -0.19
N ARG A 44 3.24 -13.88 -0.33
CA ARG A 44 2.75 -14.68 0.81
C ARG A 44 3.89 -15.08 1.73
N HIS A 45 5.04 -15.51 1.19
CA HIS A 45 6.22 -15.83 1.99
C HIS A 45 6.69 -14.60 2.80
N LEU A 46 6.76 -13.43 2.15
CA LEU A 46 7.14 -12.20 2.83
C LEU A 46 6.17 -11.85 3.96
N THR A 47 4.87 -11.87 3.70
CA THR A 47 3.85 -11.50 4.70
C THR A 47 3.74 -12.50 5.85
N THR A 48 3.88 -13.81 5.58
CA THR A 48 3.87 -14.85 6.63
C THR A 48 5.13 -14.84 7.51
N SER A 49 6.24 -14.29 7.02
CA SER A 49 7.46 -14.11 7.82
C SER A 49 7.33 -13.05 8.93
N ALA A 50 6.30 -12.19 8.84
CA ALA A 50 6.00 -11.14 9.82
C ALA A 50 5.46 -11.73 11.14
N THR A 51 6.34 -12.31 11.93
CA THR A 51 5.99 -12.95 13.21
C THR A 51 6.12 -11.99 14.40
N PRO A 52 5.44 -12.25 15.53
CA PRO A 52 5.66 -11.49 16.77
C PRO A 52 7.12 -11.49 17.23
N ALA A 53 7.85 -12.58 16.98
CA ALA A 53 9.27 -12.69 17.28
C ALA A 53 10.12 -11.73 16.41
N LEU A 54 9.83 -11.67 15.11
CA LEU A 54 10.48 -10.71 14.20
C LEU A 54 10.15 -9.27 14.59
N LEU A 55 8.89 -8.97 14.88
CA LEU A 55 8.49 -7.64 15.36
C LEU A 55 9.24 -7.26 16.64
N SER A 56 9.31 -8.17 17.61
CA SER A 56 10.02 -7.94 18.87
C SER A 56 11.51 -7.70 18.65
N SER A 57 12.15 -8.43 17.73
CA SER A 57 13.57 -8.24 17.42
C SER A 57 13.84 -6.89 16.75
N ILE A 58 12.97 -6.48 15.82
CA ILE A 58 13.04 -5.16 15.17
C ILE A 58 12.85 -4.05 16.21
N LEU A 59 11.84 -4.17 17.08
CA LEU A 59 11.60 -3.19 18.15
C LEU A 59 12.79 -3.08 19.11
N ALA A 60 13.39 -4.21 19.49
CA ALA A 60 14.59 -4.23 20.34
C ALA A 60 15.80 -3.57 19.64
N ALA A 61 16.00 -3.85 18.34
CA ALA A 61 17.07 -3.25 17.55
C ALA A 61 16.90 -1.74 17.36
N LEU A 62 15.65 -1.28 17.22
CA LEU A 62 15.34 0.14 17.04
C LEU A 62 15.23 0.90 18.37
N ALA A 63 14.99 0.22 19.49
CA ALA A 63 14.84 0.82 20.83
C ALA A 63 15.92 1.87 21.16
N PRO A 64 17.24 1.60 21.00
CA PRO A 64 18.29 2.56 21.36
C PRO A 64 18.39 3.78 20.43
N VAL A 65 17.76 3.76 19.25
CA VAL A 65 17.81 4.88 18.30
C VAL A 65 17.06 6.08 18.89
N ARG A 66 17.79 7.14 19.25
CA ARG A 66 17.21 8.37 19.80
C ARG A 66 16.41 9.17 18.76
N ASN A 67 16.96 9.30 17.55
CA ASN A 67 16.30 10.02 16.47
C ASN A 67 15.35 9.09 15.71
N LYS A 68 14.14 8.87 16.22
CA LYS A 68 13.11 8.04 15.56
C LYS A 68 12.64 8.61 14.23
N LYS A 69 12.77 9.93 14.00
CA LYS A 69 12.40 10.56 12.73
C LYS A 69 13.29 10.08 11.58
N ALA A 70 14.57 9.80 11.86
CA ALA A 70 15.49 9.23 10.87
C ALA A 70 15.16 7.76 10.50
N LEU A 71 14.23 7.11 11.19
CA LEU A 71 13.75 5.77 10.86
C LEU A 71 12.55 5.80 9.91
N SER A 72 12.14 6.98 9.43
CA SER A 72 11.10 7.10 8.43
C SER A 72 11.54 6.38 7.15
N VAL A 73 10.70 5.45 6.71
CA VAL A 73 10.90 4.76 5.43
C VAL A 73 10.56 5.73 4.31
N ARG A 74 11.53 5.98 3.43
CA ARG A 74 11.31 6.77 2.22
C ARG A 74 11.33 5.81 1.03
N VAL A 75 10.23 5.77 0.27
CA VAL A 75 10.07 4.82 -0.84
C VAL A 75 11.12 5.06 -1.92
N ASP A 76 11.45 6.33 -2.18
CA ASP A 76 12.51 6.78 -3.09
C ASP A 76 13.94 6.35 -2.69
N SER A 77 14.13 5.78 -1.50
CA SER A 77 15.44 5.29 -1.04
C SER A 77 15.71 3.83 -1.39
N PHE A 78 14.71 3.12 -1.92
CA PHE A 78 14.87 1.74 -2.36
C PHE A 78 15.45 1.65 -3.78
N PRO A 79 16.02 0.50 -4.18
CA PRO A 79 16.52 0.31 -5.54
C PRO A 79 15.47 0.63 -6.62
N PRO A 80 15.87 1.11 -7.80
CA PRO A 80 14.97 1.26 -8.94
C PRO A 80 14.16 -0.02 -9.18
N MET A 81 12.88 0.11 -9.56
CA MET A 81 11.92 -1.00 -9.71
C MET A 81 11.40 -1.62 -8.40
N SER A 82 11.72 -1.06 -7.24
CA SER A 82 11.09 -1.49 -5.99
C SER A 82 9.62 -1.07 -5.95
N VAL A 83 8.75 -1.96 -5.47
CA VAL A 83 7.34 -1.67 -5.24
C VAL A 83 7.05 -1.76 -3.75
N VAL A 84 6.44 -0.73 -3.21
CA VAL A 84 5.96 -0.66 -1.82
C VAL A 84 4.45 -0.68 -1.85
N VAL A 85 3.83 -1.71 -1.28
CA VAL A 85 2.37 -1.82 -1.20
C VAL A 85 1.95 -1.55 0.24
N THR A 86 1.01 -0.63 0.41
CA THR A 86 0.34 -0.39 1.69
C THR A 86 -1.13 -0.78 1.57
N ASP A 87 -1.58 -1.70 2.43
CA ASP A 87 -2.95 -2.24 2.39
C ASP A 87 -3.78 -1.74 3.57
N TRP A 88 -4.82 -0.98 3.25
CA TRP A 88 -5.65 -0.27 4.22
C TRP A 88 -7.07 -0.87 4.26
N ARG A 89 -7.30 -2.03 3.64
CA ARG A 89 -8.63 -2.65 3.54
C ARG A 89 -9.28 -2.93 4.89
N ASP A 90 -8.46 -3.21 5.91
CA ASP A 90 -8.91 -3.47 7.28
C ASP A 90 -9.10 -2.20 8.12
N ALA A 91 -8.79 -1.01 7.58
CA ALA A 91 -8.97 0.26 8.26
C ALA A 91 -10.44 0.76 8.25
N ARG A 92 -11.42 -0.14 8.08
CA ARG A 92 -12.85 0.17 7.90
C ARG A 92 -13.43 1.00 9.05
N GLY A 93 -13.03 0.70 10.28
CA GLY A 93 -13.51 1.41 11.47
C GLY A 93 -13.20 2.90 11.48
N VAL A 94 -12.04 3.30 10.91
CA VAL A 94 -11.60 4.70 10.87
C VAL A 94 -12.03 5.39 9.57
N CYS A 95 -11.94 4.67 8.45
CA CYS A 95 -12.07 5.27 7.13
C CYS A 95 -13.48 5.16 6.54
N GLY A 96 -14.29 4.21 7.01
CA GLY A 96 -15.65 4.00 6.51
C GLY A 96 -16.72 4.21 7.58
N GLU A 97 -16.53 3.66 8.77
CA GLU A 97 -17.57 3.63 9.81
C GLU A 97 -17.58 4.87 10.70
N ALA A 98 -16.50 5.65 10.69
CA ALA A 98 -16.39 6.86 11.49
C ALA A 98 -17.48 7.88 11.10
N ASP A 99 -18.34 8.18 12.07
CA ASP A 99 -19.31 9.27 12.01
C ASP A 99 -18.90 10.34 13.02
N PHE A 100 -18.50 11.49 12.51
CA PHE A 100 -18.07 12.63 13.32
C PHE A 100 -19.24 13.56 13.71
N GLY A 101 -20.49 13.13 13.51
CA GLY A 101 -21.70 13.90 13.80
C GLY A 101 -21.99 14.97 12.76
N TRP A 102 -21.39 14.87 11.57
CA TRP A 102 -21.59 15.84 10.50
C TRP A 102 -22.91 15.59 9.79
N ARG A 103 -23.58 16.65 9.34
CA ARG A 103 -24.89 16.57 8.66
C ARG A 103 -24.86 15.77 7.35
N GLY A 104 -23.66 15.46 6.84
CA GLY A 104 -23.40 14.60 5.67
C GLY A 104 -23.13 13.12 6.00
N GLY A 105 -23.14 12.73 7.28
CA GLY A 105 -22.91 11.36 7.75
C GLY A 105 -21.46 10.91 7.63
N ARG A 106 -21.28 9.60 7.38
CA ARG A 106 -19.99 8.90 7.26
C ARG A 106 -19.16 9.38 6.05
N ALA A 107 -17.85 9.16 6.13
CA ALA A 107 -16.94 9.43 5.02
C ALA A 107 -17.34 8.62 3.75
N ARG A 108 -17.42 9.31 2.61
CA ARG A 108 -17.72 8.70 1.30
C ARG A 108 -16.50 8.15 0.57
N GLY A 109 -15.33 8.34 1.15
CA GLY A 109 -14.05 7.96 0.56
C GLY A 109 -12.91 8.39 1.43
N PHE A 110 -11.82 7.63 1.33
CA PHE A 110 -10.56 7.90 1.98
C PHE A 110 -9.48 8.07 0.91
N ARG A 111 -8.59 9.05 1.08
CA ARG A 111 -7.50 9.36 0.14
C ARG A 111 -6.20 9.66 0.86
N HIS A 112 -5.12 9.11 0.31
CA HIS A 112 -3.77 9.48 0.66
C HIS A 112 -3.42 10.79 -0.05
N LEU A 113 -2.89 11.76 0.70
CA LEU A 113 -2.44 13.04 0.15
C LEU A 113 -0.91 13.05 0.11
N PHE A 114 -0.34 13.24 -1.07
CA PHE A 114 1.12 13.20 -1.28
C PHE A 114 1.84 14.49 -0.88
N GLY A 115 1.11 15.58 -0.68
CA GLY A 115 1.68 16.84 -0.17
C GLY A 115 2.75 17.45 -1.09
N GLY A 116 2.66 17.20 -2.40
CA GLY A 116 3.57 17.73 -3.42
C GLY A 116 4.80 16.88 -3.72
N VAL A 117 4.96 15.72 -3.06
CA VAL A 117 6.04 14.76 -3.38
C VAL A 117 5.45 13.36 -3.49
N VAL A 118 5.39 12.86 -4.73
CA VAL A 118 5.01 11.49 -5.04
C VAL A 118 6.29 10.66 -5.20
N SER A 119 6.44 9.59 -4.42
CA SER A 119 7.50 8.61 -4.65
C SER A 119 6.99 7.51 -5.58
N GLU A 120 7.69 7.25 -6.68
CA GLU A 120 7.38 6.16 -7.60
C GLU A 120 7.42 4.79 -6.91
N GLY A 121 6.64 3.84 -7.44
CA GLY A 121 6.57 2.47 -6.92
C GLY A 121 5.75 2.30 -5.64
N LEU A 122 5.11 3.35 -5.11
CA LEU A 122 4.13 3.24 -4.04
C LEU A 122 2.75 2.82 -4.59
N VAL A 123 2.19 1.78 -3.98
CA VAL A 123 0.82 1.33 -4.21
C VAL A 123 0.04 1.45 -2.91
N VAL A 124 -1.12 2.09 -2.97
CA VAL A 124 -2.06 2.23 -1.85
C VAL A 124 -3.33 1.46 -2.19
N VAL A 125 -3.64 0.43 -1.39
CA VAL A 125 -4.90 -0.29 -1.48
C VAL A 125 -5.87 0.33 -0.47
N TYR A 126 -6.92 0.98 -0.96
CA TYR A 126 -7.84 1.73 -0.11
C TYR A 126 -8.85 0.83 0.62
N PRO A 127 -9.39 1.32 1.76
CA PRO A 127 -10.53 0.68 2.40
C PRO A 127 -11.75 0.72 1.47
N PRO A 128 -12.60 -0.33 1.47
CA PRO A 128 -13.84 -0.33 0.71
C PRO A 128 -14.73 0.87 1.06
N ARG A 129 -15.40 1.44 0.06
CA ARG A 129 -16.33 2.54 0.30
C ARG A 129 -17.63 1.99 0.87
N VAL A 130 -18.04 2.55 2.00
CA VAL A 130 -19.29 2.17 2.69
C VAL A 130 -20.45 3.14 2.43
N ALA A 131 -20.18 4.27 1.78
CA ALA A 131 -21.18 5.31 1.53
C ALA A 131 -20.89 6.08 0.23
N GLY A 132 -21.95 6.59 -0.41
CA GLY A 132 -21.89 7.35 -1.66
C GLY A 132 -22.45 6.58 -2.86
N PRO A 133 -22.55 7.21 -4.05
CA PRO A 133 -23.19 6.62 -5.23
C PRO A 133 -22.55 5.34 -5.73
N ARG A 134 -21.30 5.09 -5.35
CA ARG A 134 -20.52 3.93 -5.74
C ARG A 134 -20.25 2.97 -4.58
N GLY A 135 -20.54 3.36 -3.34
CA GLY A 135 -20.26 2.52 -2.17
C GLY A 135 -21.17 1.29 -2.11
N GLY A 136 -20.61 0.17 -1.65
CA GLY A 136 -21.29 -1.12 -1.59
C GLY A 136 -20.40 -2.26 -2.09
N ASP A 137 -20.92 -3.49 -2.03
CA ASP A 137 -20.16 -4.71 -2.34
C ASP A 137 -19.71 -4.80 -3.82
N GLU A 138 -20.33 -4.02 -4.70
CA GLU A 138 -20.07 -4.00 -6.15
C GLU A 138 -18.89 -3.12 -6.58
N GLU A 139 -18.36 -2.22 -5.73
CA GLU A 139 -17.27 -1.30 -6.13
C GLU A 139 -15.90 -1.98 -6.20
N GLY A 140 -15.75 -3.16 -5.58
CA GLY A 140 -14.50 -3.90 -5.56
C GLY A 140 -13.39 -3.19 -4.76
N VAL A 141 -12.14 -3.49 -5.11
CA VAL A 141 -10.95 -2.94 -4.45
C VAL A 141 -10.45 -1.72 -5.23
N GLU A 142 -10.33 -0.60 -4.54
CA GLU A 142 -9.73 0.61 -5.12
C GLU A 142 -8.24 0.68 -4.81
N VAL A 143 -7.43 0.95 -5.83
CA VAL A 143 -5.98 1.08 -5.72
C VAL A 143 -5.51 2.41 -6.31
N LEU A 144 -4.49 2.99 -5.68
CA LEU A 144 -3.68 4.06 -6.25
C LEU A 144 -2.29 3.52 -6.52
N VAL A 145 -1.78 3.75 -7.73
CA VAL A 145 -0.46 3.33 -8.17
C VAL A 145 0.31 4.59 -8.58
N THR A 146 1.46 4.83 -7.96
CA THR A 146 2.35 5.92 -8.35
C THR A 146 3.30 5.42 -9.44
N VAL A 147 3.28 6.08 -10.58
CA VAL A 147 4.16 5.78 -11.72
C VAL A 147 4.79 7.07 -12.24
N GLU A 148 5.86 6.93 -13.00
CA GLU A 148 6.44 8.05 -13.76
C GLU A 148 5.38 8.61 -14.72
N ARG A 149 5.39 9.94 -14.91
CA ARG A 149 4.39 10.63 -15.73
C ARG A 149 4.37 10.09 -17.15
N GLU A 150 5.54 9.76 -17.67
CA GLU A 150 5.78 9.32 -19.04
C GLU A 150 5.12 7.97 -19.36
N VAL A 151 4.88 7.13 -18.34
CA VAL A 151 4.27 5.80 -18.51
C VAL A 151 2.80 5.75 -18.09
N GLY A 152 2.26 6.83 -17.51
CA GLY A 152 0.89 6.86 -16.98
C GLY A 152 -0.16 6.61 -18.06
N ASP A 153 -0.06 7.29 -19.20
CA ASP A 153 -1.00 7.15 -20.31
C ASP A 153 -0.91 5.75 -20.96
N GLU A 154 0.30 5.18 -21.04
CA GLU A 154 0.53 3.83 -21.56
C GLU A 154 -0.14 2.78 -20.66
N LEU A 155 0.05 2.87 -19.34
CA LEU A 155 -0.58 1.97 -18.38
C LEU A 155 -2.12 2.04 -18.45
N MET A 156 -2.67 3.24 -18.58
CA MET A 156 -4.12 3.45 -18.68
C MET A 156 -4.71 2.92 -20.01
N GLY A 157 -3.90 2.84 -21.05
CA GLY A 157 -4.27 2.29 -22.35
C GLY A 157 -3.95 0.80 -22.53
N ASP A 158 -3.30 0.17 -21.55
CA ASP A 158 -2.88 -1.23 -21.64
C ASP A 158 -4.09 -2.18 -21.63
N ALA A 159 -4.12 -3.10 -22.59
CA ALA A 159 -5.26 -3.99 -22.79
C ALA A 159 -5.38 -5.07 -21.71
N GLU A 160 -4.24 -5.58 -21.20
CA GLU A 160 -4.23 -6.54 -20.10
C GLU A 160 -4.65 -5.84 -18.81
N TRP A 161 -4.15 -4.63 -18.56
CA TRP A 161 -4.57 -3.80 -17.42
C TRP A 161 -6.09 -3.55 -17.44
N GLY A 162 -6.64 -3.18 -18.60
CA GLY A 162 -8.06 -2.92 -18.77
C GLY A 162 -8.98 -4.14 -18.62
N GLU A 163 -8.45 -5.36 -18.68
CA GLU A 163 -9.20 -6.58 -18.38
C GLU A 163 -9.55 -6.69 -16.88
N TRP A 164 -8.66 -6.19 -16.03
CA TRP A 164 -8.76 -6.34 -14.57
C TRP A 164 -9.10 -5.05 -13.82
N PHE A 165 -8.75 -3.89 -14.39
CA PHE A 165 -8.84 -2.60 -13.71
C PHE A 165 -9.65 -1.59 -14.52
N GLU A 166 -10.48 -0.82 -13.82
CA GLU A 166 -11.13 0.38 -14.36
C GLU A 166 -10.31 1.62 -14.01
N GLY A 167 -9.72 2.26 -15.01
CA GLY A 167 -8.96 3.50 -14.83
C GLY A 167 -9.84 4.66 -14.34
N ARG A 168 -9.50 5.26 -13.19
CA ARG A 168 -10.27 6.36 -12.56
C ARG A 168 -9.64 7.74 -12.71
N GLY A 169 -8.57 7.85 -13.50
CA GLY A 169 -7.83 9.08 -13.78
C GLY A 169 -6.56 9.22 -12.94
N PHE A 170 -5.83 10.31 -13.18
CA PHE A 170 -4.60 10.64 -12.46
C PHE A 170 -4.88 11.57 -11.29
N ASP A 171 -4.30 11.24 -10.14
CA ASP A 171 -4.18 12.16 -9.02
C ASP A 171 -2.92 12.99 -9.27
N VAL A 172 -3.07 14.06 -10.05
CA VAL A 172 -1.97 15.01 -10.33
C VAL A 172 -1.96 16.06 -9.23
N ASP A 173 -0.84 16.17 -8.52
CA ASP A 173 -0.59 17.29 -7.60
C ASP A 173 -0.84 18.61 -8.34
N ALA A 174 -1.63 19.49 -7.70
CA ALA A 174 -1.86 20.88 -8.11
C ALA A 174 -0.72 21.80 -7.65
#